data_AF-A0A3Q3F0Z8-F1
#
_entry.id   AF-A0A3Q3F0Z8-F1
#
_cell.length_a   1.000
_cell.length_b   1.000
_cell.length_c   1.000
_cell.angle_alpha   90.00
_cell.angle_beta   90.00
_cell.angle_gamma   90.00
#
_symmetry.space_group_name_H-M   'P 1'
#
loop_
_entity.id
_entity.type
_entity.pdbx_description
1 polymer ?
#
loop_
_entity_poly.entity_id
_entity_poly.type
_entity_poly.pdbx_seq_one_letter_code
_entity_poly.pdbx_strand_id
1 'polypeptide(L)'
;MQIDQFWKGLPPRIDAAYERSDGKFVFFKGDKYWVFKEVTAEPGYPHSLVELGSCLPKDGIDTALRWEPVGKTYFFKGDQYWRYNEEKRTADPGYPKPITVWKGIPDGPQGAFISREGYYTYFYKGKEYWKFDNQKLMVEPGYPKSILRDWMGCDQSDMERSGSKGNRGDRQLPLDDVDIMVTINDVPTTVNAIAVVIPCILSLCILVLVYTIFQFKNKGVQQNTMTPHYYKYPVQEWV
;
A
#
# COMPACT_ATOMS: atom_id res chain seq x y z
N MET A 1 0.21 -9.64 19.78
CA MET A 1 1.67 -9.81 19.72
C MET A 1 2.30 -8.46 20.10
N GLN A 2 3.24 -8.42 21.05
CA GLN A 2 3.96 -7.18 21.35
C GLN A 2 5.10 -7.00 20.33
N ILE A 3 5.43 -5.75 20.00
CA ILE A 3 6.37 -5.44 18.92
C ILE A 3 7.80 -5.91 19.23
N ASP A 4 8.21 -5.82 20.49
CA ASP A 4 9.53 -6.17 21.03
C ASP A 4 9.78 -7.69 21.09
N GLN A 5 8.71 -8.50 21.05
CA GLN A 5 8.84 -9.95 20.94
C GLN A 5 9.32 -10.39 19.56
N PHE A 6 8.89 -9.67 18.52
CA PHE A 6 9.28 -9.94 17.14
C PHE A 6 10.54 -9.13 16.76
N TRP A 7 10.54 -7.83 17.03
CA TRP A 7 11.64 -6.90 16.79
C TRP A 7 12.43 -6.66 18.08
N LYS A 8 13.31 -7.61 18.43
CA LYS A 8 14.08 -7.53 19.67
C LYS A 8 14.91 -6.24 19.73
N GLY A 9 14.72 -5.45 20.78
CA GLY A 9 15.41 -4.17 20.97
C GLY A 9 14.69 -2.96 20.40
N LEU A 10 13.55 -3.14 19.71
CA LEU A 10 12.71 -2.02 19.27
C LEU A 10 11.80 -1.56 20.41
N PRO A 11 11.74 -0.26 20.73
CA PRO A 11 10.89 0.23 21.79
C PRO A 11 9.39 0.16 21.41
N PRO A 12 8.48 0.06 22.39
CA PRO A 12 7.05 0.08 22.13
C PRO A 12 6.61 1.47 21.64
N ARG A 13 5.53 1.54 20.84
CA ARG A 13 4.99 2.79 20.27
C ARG A 13 6.06 3.57 19.49
N ILE A 14 6.38 3.05 18.31
CA ILE A 14 7.17 3.74 17.30
C ILE A 14 6.34 4.86 16.66
N ASP A 15 7.02 5.86 16.10
CA ASP A 15 6.38 7.01 15.46
C ASP A 15 6.21 6.79 13.96
N ALA A 16 7.23 6.25 13.29
CA ALA A 16 7.21 5.96 11.87
C ALA A 16 8.07 4.73 11.53
N ALA A 17 7.77 4.09 10.40
CA ALA A 17 8.59 3.03 9.83
C ALA A 17 8.54 3.07 8.30
N TYR A 18 9.63 2.66 7.66
CA TYR A 18 9.65 2.44 6.21
C TYR A 18 10.72 1.41 5.82
N GLU A 19 10.59 0.85 4.61
CA GLU A 19 11.60 -0.02 4.01
C GLU A 19 12.52 0.79 3.08
N ARG A 20 13.83 0.62 3.24
CA ARG A 20 14.86 1.22 2.37
C ARG A 20 15.09 0.37 1.14
N SER A 21 15.75 0.94 0.14
CA SER A 21 16.07 0.23 -1.11
C SER A 21 17.02 -0.97 -0.94
N ASP A 22 17.70 -1.08 0.20
CA ASP A 22 18.54 -2.23 0.56
C ASP A 22 17.75 -3.34 1.30
N GLY A 23 16.42 -3.21 1.38
CA GLY A 23 15.52 -4.15 2.06
C GLY A 23 15.57 -4.06 3.59
N LYS A 24 16.27 -3.07 4.15
CA LYS A 24 16.31 -2.85 5.60
C LYS A 24 15.12 -2.03 6.05
N PHE A 25 14.61 -2.35 7.23
CA PHE A 25 13.53 -1.61 7.87
C PHE A 25 14.10 -0.54 8.77
N VAL A 26 13.62 0.68 8.64
CA VAL A 26 13.99 1.80 9.51
C VAL A 26 12.80 2.14 10.38
N PHE A 27 13.05 2.26 11.67
CA PHE A 27 12.05 2.66 12.66
C PHE A 27 12.47 3.95 13.33
N PHE A 28 11.51 4.83 13.59
CA PHE A 28 11.72 6.11 14.26
C PHE A 28 11.00 6.14 15.59
N LYS A 29 11.64 6.74 16.59
CA LYS A 29 11.01 7.09 17.86
C LYS A 29 11.70 8.30 18.48
N GLY A 30 10.97 9.41 18.62
CA GLY A 30 11.50 10.68 19.08
C GLY A 30 12.71 11.10 18.23
N ASP A 31 13.81 11.45 18.90
CA ASP A 31 15.06 11.89 18.27
C ASP A 31 15.99 10.74 17.84
N LYS A 32 15.50 9.49 17.84
CA LYS A 32 16.27 8.28 17.54
C LYS A 32 15.68 7.48 16.40
N TYR A 33 16.55 6.74 15.73
CA TYR A 33 16.15 5.76 14.72
C TYR A 33 16.90 4.43 14.89
N TRP A 34 16.29 3.36 14.41
CA TRP A 34 16.83 2.01 14.36
C TRP A 34 16.83 1.51 12.93
N VAL A 35 17.84 0.75 12.54
CA VAL A 35 17.84 0.01 11.29
C VAL A 35 17.87 -1.48 11.61
N PHE A 36 16.97 -2.23 10.99
CA PHE A 36 16.87 -3.66 11.14
C PHE A 36 17.07 -4.34 9.80
N LYS A 37 17.78 -5.47 9.84
CA LYS A 37 17.80 -6.45 8.77
C LYS A 37 16.94 -7.63 9.21
N GLU A 38 15.87 -7.89 8.46
CA GLU A 38 14.85 -8.89 8.82
C GLU A 38 14.24 -8.62 10.18
N VAL A 39 14.68 -9.29 11.25
CA VAL A 39 14.18 -9.10 12.63
C VAL A 39 15.27 -8.65 13.61
N THR A 40 16.51 -8.49 13.11
CA THR A 40 17.68 -8.18 13.94
C THR A 40 18.09 -6.72 13.74
N ALA A 41 18.28 -5.99 14.84
CA ALA A 41 18.82 -4.64 14.80
C ALA A 41 20.26 -4.68 14.30
N GLU A 42 20.61 -3.78 13.38
CA GLU A 42 21.98 -3.63 12.94
C GLU A 42 22.88 -3.17 14.11
N PRO A 43 24.17 -3.56 14.13
CA PRO A 43 25.08 -3.15 15.20
C PRO A 43 25.18 -1.63 15.34
N GLY A 44 25.17 -1.14 16.58
CA GLY A 44 25.34 0.29 16.90
C GLY A 44 24.04 1.07 17.05
N TYR A 45 22.89 0.50 16.66
CA TYR A 45 21.58 1.16 16.83
C TYR A 45 21.04 1.08 18.26
N PRO A 46 20.28 2.09 18.72
CA PRO A 46 19.81 3.27 17.98
C PRO A 46 20.84 4.39 17.79
N HIS A 47 20.69 5.13 16.70
CA HIS A 47 21.42 6.36 16.41
C HIS A 47 20.52 7.60 16.52
N SER A 48 21.12 8.78 16.70
CA SER A 48 20.37 10.04 16.69
C SER A 48 19.90 10.39 15.27
N LEU A 49 18.72 10.98 15.15
CA LEU A 49 18.17 11.45 13.88
C LEU A 49 19.08 12.48 13.18
N VAL A 50 19.91 13.21 13.94
CA VAL A 50 20.92 14.12 13.41
C VAL A 50 22.01 13.38 12.60
N GLU A 51 22.33 12.13 12.97
CA GLU A 51 23.27 11.26 12.26
C GLU A 51 22.68 10.70 10.95
N LEU A 52 21.34 10.65 10.86
CA LEU A 52 20.66 10.32 9.61
C LEU A 52 20.73 11.50 8.64
N GLY A 53 20.51 12.72 9.12
CA GLY A 53 20.69 13.93 8.32
C GLY A 53 20.51 15.19 9.15
N SER A 54 21.50 16.08 9.12
CA SER A 54 21.50 17.32 9.92
C SER A 54 20.35 18.29 9.61
N CYS A 55 19.74 18.17 8.42
CA CYS A 55 18.63 19.00 7.96
C CYS A 55 17.24 18.39 8.23
N LEU A 56 17.18 17.18 8.80
CA LEU A 56 15.92 16.53 9.20
C LEU A 56 15.38 17.16 10.50
N PRO A 57 14.06 17.05 10.76
CA PRO A 57 13.48 17.51 12.03
C PRO A 57 14.14 16.79 13.21
N LYS A 58 14.42 17.50 14.30
CA LYS A 58 15.20 16.98 15.43
C LYS A 58 14.33 16.29 16.49
N ASP A 59 13.04 16.58 16.49
CA ASP A 59 12.04 16.11 17.45
C ASP A 59 11.30 14.83 17.00
N GLY A 60 11.60 14.35 15.78
CA GLY A 60 11.13 13.06 15.27
C GLY A 60 10.46 13.16 13.90
N ILE A 61 9.92 12.02 13.47
CA ILE A 61 9.33 11.83 12.13
C ILE A 61 7.92 11.25 12.33
N ASP A 62 6.90 11.92 11.79
CA ASP A 62 5.51 11.45 11.91
C ASP A 62 5.20 10.38 10.85
N THR A 63 5.80 10.49 9.67
CA THR A 63 5.65 9.52 8.57
C THR A 63 6.93 9.43 7.76
N ALA A 64 7.30 8.21 7.35
CA ALA A 64 8.36 7.95 6.39
C ALA A 64 7.80 7.15 5.20
N LEU A 65 8.13 7.57 3.98
CA LEU A 65 7.65 6.95 2.74
C LEU A 65 8.82 6.78 1.77
N ARG A 66 9.13 5.53 1.39
CA ARG A 66 9.99 5.29 0.22
C ARG A 66 9.15 5.44 -1.04
N TRP A 67 9.45 6.45 -1.86
CA TRP A 67 8.76 6.63 -3.13
C TRP A 67 9.58 5.98 -4.24
N GLU A 68 9.31 4.70 -4.48
CA GLU A 68 10.07 3.84 -5.41
C GLU A 68 10.24 4.43 -6.81
N PRO A 69 9.21 5.02 -7.47
CA PRO A 69 9.35 5.56 -8.83
C PRO A 69 10.44 6.64 -8.96
N VAL A 70 10.74 7.36 -7.88
CA VAL A 70 11.74 8.45 -7.86
C VAL A 70 13.02 8.02 -7.14
N GLY A 71 13.00 6.90 -6.42
CA GLY A 71 14.14 6.43 -5.64
C GLY A 71 14.54 7.38 -4.50
N LYS A 72 13.60 8.16 -3.97
CA LYS A 72 13.80 9.07 -2.82
C LYS A 72 12.93 8.67 -1.65
N THR A 73 13.37 9.03 -0.46
CA THR A 73 12.61 8.82 0.78
C THR A 73 11.99 10.14 1.19
N TYR A 74 10.74 10.14 1.60
CA TYR A 74 10.00 11.32 2.00
C TYR A 74 9.66 11.22 3.47
N PHE A 75 10.06 12.23 4.23
CA PHE A 75 9.76 12.34 5.66
C PHE A 75 8.75 13.45 5.88
N PHE A 76 7.76 13.22 6.74
CA PHE A 76 6.74 14.21 7.08
C PHE A 76 6.79 14.51 8.58
N LYS A 77 6.61 15.79 8.92
CA LYS A 77 6.51 16.26 10.30
C LYS A 77 5.60 17.48 10.31
N GLY A 78 4.47 17.38 11.02
CA GLY A 78 3.47 18.45 11.05
C GLY A 78 3.00 18.84 9.64
N ASP A 79 3.08 20.13 9.32
CA ASP A 79 2.68 20.71 8.02
C ASP A 79 3.80 20.71 6.97
N GLN A 80 4.92 20.01 7.23
CA GLN A 80 6.11 20.01 6.39
C GLN A 80 6.53 18.60 5.95
N TYR A 81 7.26 18.55 4.84
CA TYR A 81 7.90 17.34 4.37
C TYR A 81 9.29 17.58 3.78
N TRP A 82 10.15 16.57 3.87
CA TRP A 82 11.53 16.54 3.37
C TRP A 82 11.64 15.46 2.31
N ARG A 83 12.35 15.77 1.21
CA ARG A 83 12.80 14.76 0.24
C ARG A 83 14.25 14.41 0.54
N TYR A 84 14.47 13.19 0.98
CA TYR A 84 15.74 12.66 1.43
C TYR A 84 16.41 11.80 0.36
N ASN A 85 17.69 12.07 0.16
CA ASN A 85 18.56 11.33 -0.73
C ASN A 85 19.36 10.31 0.08
N GLU A 86 18.97 9.04 -0.03
CA GLU A 86 19.59 7.92 0.67
C GLU A 86 21.08 7.75 0.34
N GLU A 87 21.50 8.02 -0.90
CA GLU A 87 22.90 7.87 -1.34
C GLU A 87 23.78 8.96 -0.74
N LYS A 88 23.31 10.21 -0.79
CA LYS A 88 24.04 11.36 -0.24
C LYS A 88 23.86 11.53 1.27
N ARG A 89 22.96 10.74 1.87
CA ARG A 89 22.55 10.81 3.27
C ARG A 89 22.19 12.22 3.73
N THR A 90 21.40 12.92 2.92
CA THR A 90 20.98 14.30 3.22
C THR A 90 19.67 14.63 2.52
N ALA A 91 18.97 15.66 3.02
CA ALA A 91 17.81 16.23 2.36
C ALA A 91 18.24 16.98 1.09
N ASP A 92 17.42 16.92 0.04
CA ASP A 92 17.66 17.67 -1.18
C ASP A 92 17.56 19.20 -0.90
N PRO A 93 18.31 20.05 -1.62
CA PRO A 93 18.21 21.50 -1.50
C PRO A 93 16.78 22.01 -1.74
N GLY A 94 16.35 23.00 -0.96
CA GLY A 94 15.01 23.60 -1.06
C GLY A 94 13.90 22.84 -0.31
N TYR A 95 14.28 21.91 0.58
CA TYR A 95 13.42 21.27 1.57
C TYR A 95 13.76 21.76 2.99
N PRO A 96 12.79 21.76 3.94
CA PRO A 96 11.43 21.25 3.81
C PRO A 96 10.53 22.07 2.88
N LYS A 97 9.46 21.42 2.40
CA LYS A 97 8.36 22.05 1.67
C LYS A 97 7.06 21.85 2.45
N PRO A 98 6.04 22.71 2.26
CA PRO A 98 4.74 22.52 2.90
C PRO A 98 4.06 21.26 2.36
N ILE A 99 3.38 20.53 3.24
CA ILE A 99 2.66 19.29 2.90
C ILE A 99 1.51 19.55 1.92
N THR A 100 1.03 20.78 1.78
CA THR A 100 -0.01 21.19 0.82
C THR A 100 0.33 20.89 -0.65
N VAL A 101 1.61 20.62 -0.98
CA VAL A 101 2.03 20.06 -2.27
C VAL A 101 1.38 18.69 -2.52
N TRP A 102 1.18 17.88 -1.47
CA TRP A 102 0.43 16.63 -1.46
C TRP A 102 -1.06 16.93 -1.31
N LYS A 103 -1.67 17.42 -2.40
CA LYS A 103 -3.04 17.95 -2.40
C LYS A 103 -4.06 16.96 -1.81
N GLY A 104 -4.72 17.37 -0.72
CA GLY A 104 -5.76 16.61 -0.04
C GLY A 104 -5.26 15.71 1.10
N ILE A 105 -3.95 15.60 1.32
CA ILE A 105 -3.37 14.91 2.47
C ILE A 105 -3.45 15.83 3.70
N PRO A 106 -3.90 15.32 4.87
CA PRO A 106 -3.92 16.12 6.09
C PRO A 106 -2.51 16.34 6.64
N ASP A 107 -2.31 17.44 7.37
CA ASP A 107 -1.07 17.70 8.10
C ASP A 107 -0.77 16.58 9.10
N GLY A 108 0.50 16.24 9.30
CA GLY A 108 0.95 15.21 10.24
C GLY A 108 0.26 13.86 10.03
N PRO A 109 0.39 13.23 8.84
CA PRO A 109 -0.01 11.84 8.66
C PRO A 109 0.79 10.95 9.63
N GLN A 110 0.21 9.82 10.03
CA GLN A 110 0.84 8.85 10.96
C GLN A 110 1.52 7.69 10.23
N GLY A 111 1.25 7.52 8.96
CA GLY A 111 2.08 6.70 8.10
C GLY A 111 1.64 6.76 6.65
N ALA A 112 2.51 6.23 5.79
CA ALA A 112 2.25 6.13 4.37
C ALA A 112 2.96 4.93 3.75
N PHE A 113 2.37 4.36 2.71
CA PHE A 113 2.99 3.30 1.92
C PHE A 113 2.49 3.35 0.48
N ILE A 114 3.32 2.87 -0.44
CA ILE A 114 3.01 2.84 -1.87
C ILE A 114 2.27 1.55 -2.22
N SER A 115 1.37 1.60 -3.22
CA SER A 115 0.76 0.41 -3.80
C SER A 115 1.82 -0.42 -4.52
N ARG A 116 1.59 -1.72 -4.66
CA ARG A 116 2.52 -2.65 -5.32
C ARG A 116 2.89 -2.22 -6.74
N GLU A 117 1.96 -1.61 -7.46
CA GLU A 117 2.14 -1.13 -8.82
C GLU A 117 2.78 0.26 -8.89
N GLY A 118 2.90 0.95 -7.75
CA GLY A 118 3.45 2.31 -7.68
C GLY A 118 2.49 3.44 -8.05
N TYR A 119 1.27 3.14 -8.48
CA TYR A 119 0.32 4.15 -8.97
C TYR A 119 -0.32 4.98 -7.86
N TYR A 120 -0.49 4.39 -6.67
CA TYR A 120 -1.14 5.07 -5.55
C TYR A 120 -0.24 5.06 -4.32
N THR A 121 -0.33 6.13 -3.54
CA THR A 121 0.23 6.19 -2.18
C THR A 121 -0.92 6.26 -1.19
N TYR A 122 -0.92 5.40 -0.19
CA TYR A 122 -1.90 5.44 0.88
C TYR A 122 -1.30 6.15 2.08
N PHE A 123 -1.94 7.23 2.53
CA PHE A 123 -1.63 7.91 3.78
C PHE A 123 -2.68 7.55 4.82
N TYR A 124 -2.30 7.47 6.09
CA TYR A 124 -3.27 7.27 7.15
C TYR A 124 -3.06 8.21 8.33
N LYS A 125 -4.18 8.56 8.99
CA LYS A 125 -4.21 9.37 10.20
C LYS A 125 -5.46 9.00 11.00
N GLY A 126 -5.27 8.67 12.27
CA GLY A 126 -6.33 8.16 13.14
C GLY A 126 -6.91 6.85 12.61
N LYS A 127 -8.22 6.84 12.36
CA LYS A 127 -8.96 5.68 11.85
C LYS A 127 -9.25 5.77 10.35
N GLU A 128 -8.65 6.76 9.68
CA GLU A 128 -8.94 7.13 8.31
C GLU A 128 -7.70 7.03 7.42
N TYR A 129 -7.92 6.74 6.14
CA TYR A 129 -6.87 6.72 5.14
C TYR A 129 -7.28 7.49 3.88
N TRP A 130 -6.27 8.00 3.18
CA TRP A 130 -6.38 8.75 1.93
C TRP A 130 -5.62 8.00 0.84
N LYS A 131 -6.28 7.79 -0.30
CA LYS A 131 -5.64 7.25 -1.50
C LYS A 131 -5.18 8.40 -2.39
N PHE A 132 -3.87 8.58 -2.47
CA PHE A 132 -3.22 9.60 -3.28
C PHE A 132 -2.85 9.04 -4.65
N ASP A 133 -3.25 9.71 -5.73
CA ASP A 133 -2.86 9.39 -7.09
C ASP A 133 -1.47 10.01 -7.39
N ASN A 134 -0.48 9.15 -7.64
CA ASN A 134 0.90 9.58 -7.85
C ASN A 134 1.12 10.29 -9.20
N GLN A 135 0.21 10.14 -10.17
CA GLN A 135 0.28 10.82 -11.46
C GLN A 135 -0.43 12.17 -11.42
N LYS A 136 -1.63 12.23 -10.83
CA LYS A 136 -2.40 13.48 -10.69
C LYS A 136 -1.88 14.37 -9.55
N LEU A 137 -1.07 13.80 -8.65
CA LEU A 137 -0.54 14.45 -7.45
C LEU A 137 -1.66 15.03 -6.57
N MET A 138 -2.72 14.25 -6.37
CA MET A 138 -3.83 14.61 -5.49
C MET A 138 -4.55 13.37 -4.95
N VAL A 139 -5.27 13.56 -3.85
CA VAL A 139 -6.17 12.54 -3.31
C VAL A 139 -7.32 12.26 -4.27
N GLU A 140 -7.64 10.97 -4.43
CA GLU A 140 -8.77 10.52 -5.25
C GLU A 140 -10.11 10.91 -4.62
N PRO A 141 -11.15 11.20 -5.42
CA PRO A 141 -12.49 11.49 -4.91
C PRO A 141 -13.05 10.34 -4.06
N GLY A 142 -13.82 10.69 -3.02
CA GLY A 142 -14.43 9.70 -2.11
C GLY A 142 -13.53 9.21 -0.99
N TYR A 143 -12.42 9.91 -0.74
CA TYR A 143 -11.55 9.76 0.43
C TYR A 143 -11.68 10.99 1.36
N PRO A 144 -11.44 10.85 2.68
CA PRO A 144 -10.95 9.65 3.38
C PRO A 144 -11.95 8.50 3.48
N LYS A 145 -11.43 7.30 3.75
CA LYS A 145 -12.21 6.09 4.08
C LYS A 145 -11.73 5.48 5.40
N SER A 146 -12.56 4.62 5.99
CA SER A 146 -12.26 3.97 7.27
C SER A 146 -11.28 2.81 7.10
N ILE A 147 -10.14 2.89 7.79
CA ILE A 147 -9.15 1.80 7.90
C ILE A 147 -9.78 0.57 8.52
N LEU A 148 -10.59 0.78 9.56
CA LEU A 148 -11.15 -0.32 10.34
C LEU A 148 -12.09 -1.19 9.49
N ARG A 149 -12.89 -0.54 8.63
CA ARG A 149 -13.78 -1.24 7.71
C ARG A 149 -13.01 -1.87 6.55
N ASP A 150 -12.15 -1.09 5.88
CA ASP A 150 -11.58 -1.49 4.59
C ASP A 150 -10.31 -2.35 4.73
N TRP A 151 -9.51 -2.18 5.79
CA TRP A 151 -8.22 -2.87 5.97
C TRP A 151 -8.25 -3.89 7.12
N MET A 152 -8.95 -3.58 8.22
CA MET A 152 -8.98 -4.45 9.40
C MET A 152 -10.16 -5.43 9.41
N GLY A 153 -11.10 -5.30 8.47
CA GLY A 153 -12.27 -6.19 8.36
C GLY A 153 -13.27 -6.07 9.51
N CYS A 154 -13.36 -4.90 10.16
CA CYS A 154 -14.35 -4.67 11.21
C CYS A 154 -15.71 -4.29 10.61
N ASP A 155 -16.76 -4.99 11.02
CA ASP A 155 -18.14 -4.70 10.64
C ASP A 155 -18.73 -3.56 11.50
N GLN A 156 -19.77 -2.89 10.98
CA GLN A 156 -20.39 -1.74 11.65
C GLN A 156 -21.04 -2.11 13.01
N SER A 157 -21.53 -3.34 13.14
CA SER A 157 -22.15 -3.84 14.37
C SER A 157 -21.19 -3.91 15.57
N ASP A 158 -19.89 -4.12 15.33
CA ASP A 158 -18.87 -4.18 16.37
C ASP A 158 -18.50 -2.78 16.92
N MET A 159 -18.64 -1.75 16.08
CA MET A 159 -18.36 -0.36 16.46
C MET A 159 -19.43 0.19 17.41
N GLU A 160 -20.70 -0.10 17.13
CA GLU A 160 -21.84 0.34 17.96
C GLU A 160 -21.84 -0.34 19.33
N ARG A 161 -21.43 -1.61 19.40
CA ARG A 161 -21.30 -2.36 20.67
C ARG A 161 -20.22 -1.81 21.60
N SER A 162 -19.15 -1.25 21.03
CA SER A 162 -18.03 -0.71 21.81
C SER A 162 -18.29 0.72 22.30
N GLY A 163 -19.12 1.50 21.59
CA GLY A 163 -19.53 2.85 21.99
C GLY A 163 -20.55 2.92 23.13
N SER A 164 -21.24 1.81 23.44
CA SER A 164 -22.34 1.78 24.42
C SER A 164 -21.94 1.33 25.84
N LYS A 165 -20.68 0.91 26.06
CA LYS A 165 -20.19 0.54 27.41
C LYS A 165 -19.70 1.76 28.20
N GLY A 166 -20.64 2.66 28.48
CA GLY A 166 -20.44 3.87 29.26
C GLY A 166 -21.57 4.16 30.23
N ASN A 167 -22.27 3.16 30.77
CA ASN A 167 -22.99 3.31 32.03
C ASN A 167 -23.27 1.95 32.68
N ARG A 168 -22.72 1.74 33.89
CA ARG A 168 -22.91 0.55 34.71
C ARG A 168 -23.96 0.90 35.77
N GLY A 169 -25.15 0.31 35.67
CA GLY A 169 -26.23 0.46 36.63
C GLY A 169 -27.17 -0.73 36.56
N ASP A 170 -26.87 -1.71 37.41
CA ASP A 170 -27.71 -2.71 38.06
C ASP A 170 -29.01 -3.27 37.39
N ARG A 171 -29.10 -4.61 37.53
CA ARG A 171 -30.29 -5.46 37.64
C ARG A 171 -31.06 -6.01 36.42
N GLN A 172 -31.10 -7.35 36.45
CA GLN A 172 -32.22 -8.26 36.23
C GLN A 172 -32.42 -8.87 34.82
N LEU A 173 -32.09 -10.17 34.74
CA LEU A 173 -32.66 -11.13 33.80
C LEU A 173 -34.16 -11.30 34.06
N PRO A 174 -34.98 -11.38 33.00
CA PRO A 174 -35.99 -12.44 32.94
C PRO A 174 -35.86 -13.25 31.66
N LEU A 175 -36.04 -14.56 31.84
CA LEU A 175 -36.44 -15.51 30.82
C LEU A 175 -37.85 -15.14 30.36
N ASP A 176 -38.07 -15.08 29.05
CA ASP A 176 -39.36 -15.43 28.45
C ASP A 176 -39.08 -16.08 27.11
N ASP A 177 -39.48 -17.35 27.03
CA ASP A 177 -39.53 -18.17 25.82
C ASP A 177 -40.50 -17.55 24.81
N VAL A 178 -40.00 -17.27 23.61
CA VAL A 178 -40.85 -17.21 22.40
C VAL A 178 -40.17 -18.02 21.31
N ASP A 179 -40.78 -19.17 21.06
CA ASP A 179 -40.48 -20.11 19.99
C ASP A 179 -40.72 -19.41 18.64
N ILE A 180 -39.66 -18.91 18.00
CA ILE A 180 -39.72 -18.43 16.62
C ILE A 180 -39.50 -19.62 15.71
N MET A 181 -40.62 -20.15 15.21
CA MET A 181 -40.68 -21.07 14.08
C MET A 181 -39.96 -20.43 12.88
N VAL A 182 -38.71 -20.85 12.62
CA VAL A 182 -38.02 -20.53 11.36
C VAL A 182 -38.67 -21.37 10.27
N THR A 183 -39.54 -20.72 9.50
CA THR A 183 -39.95 -21.20 8.19
C THR A 183 -38.72 -21.25 7.28
N ILE A 184 -38.35 -22.45 6.84
CA ILE A 184 -37.35 -22.65 5.80
C ILE A 184 -38.00 -22.15 4.51
N ASN A 185 -37.75 -20.88 4.18
CA ASN A 185 -38.08 -20.36 2.86
C ASN A 185 -37.12 -21.00 1.86
N ASP A 186 -37.72 -21.65 0.86
CA ASP A 186 -37.08 -22.36 -0.23
C ASP A 186 -35.90 -21.58 -0.83
N VAL A 187 -34.78 -22.30 -0.98
CA VAL A 187 -33.62 -21.88 -1.74
C VAL A 187 -34.07 -21.59 -3.19
N PRO A 188 -33.79 -20.39 -3.74
CA PRO A 188 -34.25 -20.05 -5.07
C PRO A 188 -33.47 -20.87 -6.11
N THR A 189 -34.21 -21.35 -7.12
CA THR A 189 -33.80 -22.08 -8.33
C THR A 189 -32.75 -21.36 -9.21
N THR A 190 -32.19 -20.24 -8.74
CA THR A 190 -31.22 -19.39 -9.44
C THR A 190 -29.78 -19.90 -9.35
N VAL A 191 -29.42 -20.67 -8.32
CA VAL A 191 -28.06 -21.23 -8.19
C VAL A 191 -27.75 -22.28 -9.26
N ASN A 192 -28.75 -23.04 -9.72
CA ASN A 192 -28.57 -24.02 -10.80
C ASN A 192 -28.47 -23.35 -12.18
N ALA A 193 -29.15 -22.21 -12.39
CA ALA A 193 -29.04 -21.45 -13.62
C ALA A 193 -27.66 -20.77 -13.75
N ILE A 194 -27.15 -20.20 -12.66
CA ILE A 194 -25.82 -19.56 -12.64
C ILE A 194 -24.70 -20.60 -12.84
N ALA A 195 -24.85 -21.79 -12.25
CA ALA A 195 -23.88 -22.89 -12.40
C ALA A 195 -23.75 -23.44 -13.83
N VAL A 196 -24.73 -23.21 -14.71
CA VAL A 196 -24.70 -23.67 -16.12
C VAL A 196 -24.38 -22.52 -17.07
N VAL A 197 -24.91 -21.32 -16.80
CA VAL A 197 -24.72 -20.15 -17.68
C VAL A 197 -23.27 -19.68 -17.69
N ILE A 198 -22.59 -19.65 -16.54
CA ILE A 198 -21.19 -19.19 -16.47
C ILE A 198 -20.25 -20.13 -17.26
N PRO A 199 -20.30 -21.47 -17.10
CA PRO A 199 -19.49 -22.37 -17.93
C PRO A 199 -19.81 -22.30 -19.43
N CYS A 200 -21.09 -22.12 -19.80
CA CYS A 200 -21.47 -21.98 -21.21
C CYS A 200 -20.91 -20.71 -21.85
N ILE A 201 -20.94 -19.58 -21.12
CA ILE A 201 -20.36 -18.31 -21.60
C ILE A 201 -18.84 -18.43 -21.74
N LEU A 202 -18.16 -19.01 -20.74
CA LEU A 202 -16.70 -19.23 -20.81
C LEU A 202 -16.31 -20.15 -21.97
N SER A 203 -17.08 -21.22 -22.21
CA SER A 203 -16.88 -22.13 -23.34
C SER A 203 -17.02 -21.42 -24.69
N LEU A 204 -18.05 -20.58 -24.86
CA LEU A 204 -18.24 -19.78 -26.08
C LEU A 204 -17.08 -18.78 -26.29
N CYS A 205 -16.61 -18.11 -25.23
CA CYS A 205 -15.46 -17.20 -25.32
C CYS A 205 -14.18 -17.94 -25.78
N ILE A 206 -13.92 -19.14 -25.24
CA ILE A 206 -12.77 -19.95 -25.64
C ILE A 206 -12.87 -20.37 -27.11
N LEU A 207 -14.05 -20.79 -27.59
CA LEU A 207 -14.25 -21.15 -29.00
C LEU A 207 -14.02 -19.96 -29.94
N VAL A 208 -14.45 -18.76 -29.58
CA VAL A 208 -14.17 -17.54 -30.35
C VAL A 208 -12.67 -17.25 -30.39
N LEU A 209 -11.96 -17.35 -29.27
CA LEU A 209 -10.51 -17.16 -29.24
C LEU A 209 -9.79 -18.17 -30.13
N VAL A 210 -10.12 -19.45 -30.03
CA VAL A 210 -9.54 -20.51 -30.88
C VAL A 210 -9.84 -20.23 -32.36
N TYR A 211 -11.06 -19.83 -32.70
CA TYR A 211 -11.44 -19.47 -34.06
C TYR A 211 -10.63 -18.26 -34.58
N THR A 212 -10.44 -17.22 -33.76
CA THR A 212 -9.62 -16.06 -34.16
C THR A 212 -8.15 -16.42 -34.36
N ILE A 213 -7.58 -17.29 -33.51
CA ILE A 213 -6.21 -17.80 -33.65
C ILE A 213 -6.08 -18.63 -34.93
N PHE A 214 -7.06 -19.48 -35.23
CA PHE A 214 -7.07 -20.27 -36.46
C PHE A 214 -7.17 -19.39 -37.71
N GLN A 215 -8.01 -18.36 -37.69
CA GLN A 215 -8.09 -17.37 -38.76
C GLN A 215 -6.78 -16.59 -38.93
N PHE A 216 -6.12 -16.22 -37.84
CA PHE A 216 -4.79 -15.58 -37.89
C PHE A 216 -3.73 -16.51 -38.47
N LYS A 217 -3.76 -17.79 -38.10
CA LYS A 217 -2.85 -18.81 -38.63
C LYS A 217 -3.10 -19.07 -40.11
N ASN A 218 -4.36 -19.06 -40.58
CA ASN A 218 -4.70 -19.16 -41.99
C ASN A 218 -4.30 -17.91 -42.79
N LYS A 219 -4.38 -16.71 -42.19
CA LYS A 219 -3.90 -15.47 -42.82
C LYS A 219 -2.37 -15.35 -42.84
N GLY A 220 -1.67 -15.98 -41.88
CA GLY A 220 -0.20 -15.98 -41.79
C GLY A 220 0.51 -16.86 -42.83
N VAL A 221 -0.20 -17.70 -43.57
CA VAL A 221 0.40 -18.58 -44.61
C VAL A 221 0.67 -17.85 -45.94
N GLN A 222 0.19 -16.62 -46.12
CA GLN A 222 0.40 -15.83 -47.35
C GLN A 222 1.55 -14.80 -47.29
N GLN A 223 2.26 -14.66 -46.16
CA GLN A 223 3.32 -13.64 -45.99
C GLN A 223 4.76 -14.17 -45.99
N ASN A 224 5.00 -15.42 -46.42
CA ASN A 224 6.35 -15.97 -46.56
C ASN A 224 6.86 -15.96 -48.02
N THR A 225 6.99 -14.77 -48.61
CA THR A 225 7.88 -14.57 -49.77
C THR A 225 8.32 -13.11 -49.89
N MET A 226 9.36 -12.71 -49.15
CA MET A 226 10.27 -11.67 -49.65
C MET A 226 11.66 -11.80 -49.02
N THR A 227 12.66 -11.79 -49.89
CA THR A 227 14.09 -12.09 -49.71
C THR A 227 14.86 -11.05 -48.89
N PRO A 228 15.98 -11.42 -48.22
CA PRO A 228 16.87 -10.47 -47.58
C PRO A 228 17.93 -9.97 -48.59
N HIS A 229 17.89 -8.66 -48.90
CA HIS A 229 18.96 -8.03 -49.65
C HIS A 229 20.14 -7.69 -48.73
N TYR A 230 21.30 -8.25 -49.11
CA TYR A 230 22.64 -8.02 -48.60
C TYR A 230 23.04 -6.54 -48.56
N TYR A 231 23.77 -6.13 -47.52
CA TYR A 231 24.94 -5.26 -47.67
C TYR A 231 26.05 -5.68 -46.72
N LYS A 232 27.17 -6.11 -47.32
CA LYS A 232 28.47 -6.37 -46.70
C LYS A 232 29.21 -5.06 -46.47
N TYR A 233 29.96 -4.94 -45.38
CA TYR A 233 31.15 -4.10 -45.32
C TYR A 233 32.33 -4.96 -44.85
N PRO A 234 33.44 -5.01 -45.62
CA PRO A 234 34.66 -5.69 -45.18
C PRO A 234 35.63 -4.74 -44.44
N VAL A 235 36.45 -5.40 -43.64
CA VAL A 235 37.56 -4.96 -42.80
C VAL A 235 38.74 -4.45 -43.67
N GLN A 236 39.47 -3.41 -43.22
CA GLN A 236 40.95 -3.37 -43.04
C GLN A 236 41.53 -1.95 -43.02
N GLU A 237 42.34 -1.71 -41.98
CA GLU A 237 43.64 -1.00 -41.89
C GLU A 237 44.00 0.04 -42.97
N TRP A 238 44.48 1.21 -42.55
CA TRP A 238 45.80 1.81 -42.91
C TRP A 238 46.05 3.07 -42.04
N VAL A 239 47.18 3.04 -41.32
CA VAL A 239 48.00 4.16 -40.75
C VAL A 239 47.38 5.08 -39.70
#